data_AF-A0A518HYM1-F1
#
_entry.id   AF-A0A518HYM1-F1
#
_cell.length_a   1.000
_cell.length_b   1.000
_cell.length_c   1.000
_cell.angle_alpha   90.00
_cell.angle_beta   90.00
_cell.angle_gamma   90.00
#
_symmetry.space_group_name_H-M   'P 1'
#
loop_
_entity.id
_entity.type
_entity.pdbx_description
1 polymer ?
#
loop_
_entity_poly.entity_id
_entity_poly.type
_entity_poly.pdbx_seq_one_letter_code
_entity_poly.pdbx_strand_id
1 'polypeptide(L)'
;MFPGEWESLGGSCCIGVFPHVEAIYVNATSGVQDGVANFLADLSFVKLAVVEAQAKRQDMRRRREERLKSILKPVSEKLEEDLTLISPDVDLLGIWDVQRKSSDGRIESAQWDFIDADTVQVPRPDDGSKSMPQWYLVAAGSVVVSGKPYVAAETKGDSLVLIPTDQPLNFMVATRKNGEP
;
A
#
# COMPACT_ATOMS: atom_id res chain seq x y z
N MET A 1 -21.43 -38.00 40.94
CA MET A 1 -22.22 -36.76 41.04
C MET A 1 -21.78 -35.90 39.86
N PHE A 2 -22.66 -35.70 38.87
CA PHE A 2 -22.34 -34.94 37.66
C PHE A 2 -22.12 -33.46 38.03
N PRO A 3 -21.20 -32.73 37.36
CA PRO A 3 -21.02 -31.30 37.63
C PRO A 3 -22.34 -30.55 37.39
N GLY A 4 -22.75 -29.71 38.34
CA GLY A 4 -24.05 -29.02 38.35
C GLY A 4 -24.33 -28.10 37.15
N GLU A 5 -23.33 -27.87 36.30
CA GLU A 5 -23.42 -27.10 35.05
C GLU A 5 -24.22 -27.82 33.94
N TRP A 6 -24.51 -29.12 34.10
CA TRP A 6 -25.25 -29.91 33.12
C TRP A 6 -26.78 -29.86 33.29
N GLU A 7 -27.30 -29.50 34.46
CA GLU A 7 -28.75 -29.43 34.70
C GLU A 7 -29.41 -28.23 33.99
N SER A 8 -28.64 -27.17 33.68
CA SER A 8 -29.15 -26.00 32.95
C SER A 8 -29.35 -26.22 31.45
N LEU A 9 -28.87 -27.34 30.90
CA LEU A 9 -29.04 -27.67 29.48
C LEU A 9 -30.25 -28.57 29.19
N GLY A 10 -31.02 -28.96 30.22
CA GLY A 10 -32.30 -29.64 30.09
C GLY A 10 -32.21 -31.08 29.60
N GLY A 11 -32.77 -32.01 30.38
CA GLY A 11 -33.06 -33.38 29.93
C GLY A 11 -32.05 -34.45 30.35
N SER A 12 -32.59 -35.62 30.72
CA SER A 12 -31.85 -36.80 31.17
C SER A 12 -30.99 -37.39 30.04
N CYS A 13 -29.68 -37.45 30.27
CA CYS A 13 -28.73 -38.18 29.42
C CYS A 13 -28.88 -39.70 29.61
N CYS A 14 -28.96 -40.45 28.52
CA CYS A 14 -28.89 -41.91 28.52
C CYS A 14 -27.63 -42.35 27.76
N ILE A 15 -26.83 -43.23 28.36
CA ILE A 15 -25.71 -43.90 27.69
C ILE A 15 -26.25 -45.22 27.13
N GLY A 16 -26.36 -45.31 25.80
CA GLY A 16 -26.64 -46.57 25.10
C GLY A 16 -25.34 -47.17 24.58
N VAL A 17 -25.01 -48.39 25.01
CA VAL A 17 -23.83 -49.11 24.51
C VAL A 17 -24.22 -49.83 23.21
N PHE A 18 -23.71 -49.36 22.07
CA PHE A 18 -23.76 -50.08 20.79
C PHE A 18 -22.36 -50.63 20.50
N PRO A 19 -22.18 -51.88 20.05
CA PRO A 19 -20.85 -52.43 19.87
C PRO A 19 -20.16 -51.74 18.68
N HIS A 20 -19.00 -51.13 18.97
CA HIS A 20 -17.93 -50.72 18.03
C HIS A 20 -17.73 -49.25 17.66
N VAL A 21 -18.43 -48.28 18.27
CA VAL A 21 -17.98 -46.87 18.26
C VAL A 21 -18.36 -46.21 19.59
N GLU A 22 -17.37 -45.69 20.34
CA GLU A 22 -17.65 -44.74 21.43
C GLU A 22 -18.14 -43.42 20.81
N ALA A 23 -19.45 -43.34 20.57
CA ALA A 23 -20.11 -42.11 20.16
C ALA A 23 -20.90 -41.55 21.34
N ILE A 24 -20.54 -40.34 21.76
CA ILE A 24 -21.33 -39.58 22.74
C ILE A 24 -22.53 -39.00 22.00
N TYR A 25 -23.70 -39.61 22.18
CA TYR A 25 -24.96 -39.03 21.75
C TYR A 25 -25.48 -38.09 22.84
N VAL A 26 -25.26 -36.79 22.66
CA VAL A 26 -25.96 -35.79 23.46
C VAL A 26 -27.35 -35.65 22.85
N ASN A 27 -28.39 -35.99 23.63
CA ASN A 27 -29.76 -35.62 23.28
C ASN A 27 -29.87 -34.10 23.50
N ALA A 28 -29.35 -33.34 22.55
CA ALA A 28 -29.39 -31.88 22.58
C ALA A 28 -30.87 -31.47 22.67
N THR A 29 -31.26 -30.90 23.81
CA THR A 29 -32.50 -30.10 23.85
C THR A 29 -32.45 -29.08 22.73
N SER A 30 -33.62 -28.67 22.23
CA SER A 30 -33.76 -27.73 21.12
C SER A 30 -32.81 -26.53 21.24
N GLY A 31 -32.57 -26.03 22.45
CA GLY A 31 -31.65 -24.90 22.70
C GLY A 31 -30.18 -25.12 22.32
N VAL A 32 -29.64 -26.34 22.39
CA VAL A 32 -28.25 -26.63 21.93
C VAL A 32 -28.19 -26.73 20.41
N GLN A 33 -29.24 -27.27 19.77
CA GLN A 33 -29.35 -27.29 18.32
C GLN A 33 -29.53 -25.87 17.76
N ASP A 34 -30.34 -25.04 18.42
CA ASP A 34 -30.53 -23.61 18.09
C ASP A 34 -29.22 -22.83 18.29
N GLY A 35 -28.46 -23.10 19.35
CA GLY A 35 -27.15 -22.49 19.58
C GLY A 35 -26.10 -22.82 18.51
N VAL A 36 -26.03 -24.08 18.07
CA VAL A 36 -25.15 -24.51 16.97
C VAL A 36 -25.60 -23.91 15.64
N ALA A 37 -26.92 -23.86 15.37
CA ALA A 37 -27.46 -23.25 14.17
C ALA A 37 -27.14 -21.74 14.11
N ASN A 38 -27.30 -21.02 15.22
CA ASN A 38 -26.94 -19.61 15.32
C ASN A 38 -25.44 -19.37 15.13
N PHE A 39 -24.57 -20.18 15.73
CA PHE A 39 -23.13 -20.08 15.52
C PHE A 39 -22.71 -20.34 14.06
N LEU A 40 -23.32 -21.34 13.40
CA LEU A 40 -23.07 -21.61 11.99
C LEU A 40 -23.61 -20.49 11.08
N ALA A 41 -24.75 -19.90 11.44
CA ALA A 41 -25.29 -18.72 10.76
C ALA A 41 -24.35 -17.51 10.91
N ASP A 42 -23.84 -17.25 12.11
CA ASP A 42 -22.86 -16.18 12.37
C ASP A 42 -21.55 -16.42 11.59
N LEU A 43 -21.05 -17.65 11.55
CA LEU A 43 -19.89 -18.01 10.74
C LEU A 43 -20.15 -17.82 9.23
N SER A 44 -21.37 -18.06 8.76
CA SER A 44 -21.73 -17.83 7.36
C SER A 44 -21.74 -16.34 7.01
N PHE A 45 -22.21 -15.49 7.93
CA PHE A 45 -22.16 -14.03 7.80
C PHE A 45 -20.71 -13.52 7.78
N VAL A 46 -19.86 -14.03 8.69
CA VAL A 46 -18.43 -13.68 8.73
C VAL A 46 -17.72 -14.11 7.45
N LYS A 47 -18.00 -15.32 6.93
CA LYS A 47 -17.43 -15.78 5.65
C LYS A 47 -17.78 -14.85 4.50
N LEU A 48 -19.05 -14.43 4.40
CA LEU A 48 -19.48 -13.49 3.38
C LEU A 48 -18.76 -12.14 3.52
N ALA A 49 -18.69 -11.59 4.72
CA ALA A 49 -17.98 -10.33 4.98
C ALA A 49 -16.49 -10.40 4.63
N VAL A 50 -15.84 -11.54 4.88
CA VAL A 50 -14.44 -11.77 4.49
C VAL A 50 -14.29 -11.80 2.97
N VAL A 51 -15.18 -12.50 2.26
CA VAL A 51 -15.16 -12.57 0.79
C VAL A 51 -15.38 -11.18 0.17
N GLU A 52 -16.35 -10.43 0.67
CA GLU A 52 -16.61 -9.05 0.21
C GLU A 52 -15.43 -8.12 0.46
N ALA A 53 -14.81 -8.21 1.65
CA ALA A 53 -13.62 -7.44 1.98
C ALA A 53 -12.42 -7.79 1.08
N GLN A 54 -12.24 -9.08 0.75
CA GLN A 54 -11.21 -9.52 -0.20
C GLN A 54 -11.49 -9.02 -1.61
N ALA A 55 -12.72 -9.13 -2.10
CA ALA A 55 -13.12 -8.61 -3.41
C ALA A 55 -12.90 -7.09 -3.51
N LYS A 56 -13.26 -6.34 -2.46
CA LYS A 56 -13.03 -4.89 -2.38
C LYS A 56 -11.53 -4.55 -2.41
N ARG A 57 -10.69 -5.31 -1.69
CA ARG A 57 -9.22 -5.12 -1.71
C ARG A 57 -8.65 -5.38 -3.11
N GLN A 58 -9.11 -6.43 -3.80
CA GLN A 58 -8.67 -6.73 -5.15
C GLN A 58 -9.08 -5.64 -6.14
N ASP A 59 -10.32 -5.16 -6.09
CA ASP A 59 -10.79 -4.10 -6.98
C ASP A 59 -10.05 -2.78 -6.72
N MET A 60 -9.81 -2.41 -5.45
CA MET A 60 -8.97 -1.25 -5.12
C MET A 60 -7.55 -1.38 -5.66
N ARG A 61 -6.95 -2.57 -5.58
CA ARG A 61 -5.63 -2.85 -6.13
C ARG A 61 -5.62 -2.70 -7.65
N ARG A 62 -6.60 -3.28 -8.36
CA ARG A 62 -6.73 -3.18 -9.81
C ARG A 62 -6.86 -1.73 -10.26
N ARG A 63 -7.75 -0.95 -9.64
CA ARG A 63 -7.93 0.48 -9.95
C ARG A 63 -6.65 1.29 -9.70
N ARG A 64 -5.91 0.96 -8.63
CA ARG A 64 -4.61 1.60 -8.35
C ARG A 64 -3.60 1.29 -9.46
N GLU A 65 -3.49 0.04 -9.87
CA GLU A 65 -2.57 -0.39 -10.94
C GLU A 65 -2.94 0.25 -12.29
N GLU A 66 -4.22 0.29 -12.65
CA GLU A 66 -4.71 0.97 -13.86
C GLU A 66 -4.39 2.48 -13.81
N ARG A 67 -4.63 3.14 -12.68
CA ARG A 67 -4.30 4.56 -12.49
C ARG A 67 -2.79 4.79 -12.64
N LEU A 68 -1.96 3.98 -12.00
CA LEU A 68 -0.50 4.12 -12.10
C LEU A 68 -0.02 3.90 -13.54
N LYS A 69 -0.55 2.89 -14.25
CA LYS A 69 -0.25 2.69 -15.67
C LYS A 69 -0.65 3.89 -16.53
N SER A 70 -1.80 4.50 -16.25
CA SER A 70 -2.26 5.68 -16.98
C SER A 70 -1.35 6.91 -16.77
N ILE A 71 -0.67 6.99 -15.62
CA ILE A 71 0.28 8.05 -15.30
C ILE A 71 1.67 7.76 -15.88
N LEU A 72 2.15 6.52 -15.77
CA LEU A 72 3.51 6.13 -16.19
C LEU A 72 3.66 6.09 -17.71
N LYS A 73 2.67 5.55 -18.42
CA LYS A 73 2.73 5.35 -19.88
C LYS A 73 3.10 6.60 -20.70
N PRO A 74 2.46 7.77 -20.52
CA PRO A 74 2.84 8.96 -21.29
C PRO A 74 4.24 9.47 -20.96
N VAL A 75 4.73 9.20 -19.75
CA VAL A 75 6.08 9.62 -19.33
C VAL A 75 7.13 8.67 -19.90
N SER A 76 6.90 7.36 -19.86
CA SER A 76 7.79 6.37 -20.48
C SER A 76 7.90 6.57 -21.99
N GLU A 77 6.78 6.87 -22.67
CA GLU A 77 6.78 7.17 -24.11
C GLU A 77 7.54 8.47 -24.42
N LYS A 78 7.46 9.48 -23.56
CA LYS A 78 8.16 10.76 -23.75
C LYS A 78 9.65 10.71 -23.42
N LEU A 79 10.05 9.82 -22.52
CA LEU A 79 11.46 9.56 -22.19
C LEU A 79 12.10 8.50 -23.08
N GLU A 80 11.30 7.73 -23.83
CA GLU A 80 11.74 6.54 -24.58
C GLU A 80 12.44 5.49 -23.68
N GLU A 81 12.04 5.43 -22.41
CA GLU A 81 12.63 4.56 -21.38
C GLU A 81 11.56 3.82 -20.58
N ASP A 82 11.90 2.59 -20.16
CA ASP A 82 11.07 1.82 -19.24
C ASP A 82 11.14 2.42 -17.83
N LEU A 83 9.98 2.63 -17.21
CA LEU A 83 9.85 3.18 -15.86
C LEU A 83 9.43 2.09 -14.88
N THR A 84 10.21 1.92 -13.81
CA THR A 84 9.91 0.99 -12.72
C THR A 84 9.61 1.78 -11.46
N LEU A 85 8.50 1.52 -10.78
CA LEU A 85 8.17 2.22 -9.53
C LEU A 85 9.26 2.01 -8.48
N ILE A 86 9.60 3.07 -7.74
CA ILE A 86 10.61 2.98 -6.68
C ILE A 86 10.19 2.01 -5.56
N SER A 87 11.19 1.36 -4.98
CA SER A 87 11.04 0.60 -3.73
C SER A 87 10.77 1.56 -2.55
N PRO A 88 10.02 1.14 -1.50
CA PRO A 88 9.95 1.92 -0.26
C PRO A 88 11.32 2.11 0.42
N ASP A 89 12.29 1.24 0.12
CA ASP A 89 13.63 1.24 0.71
C ASP A 89 14.68 1.92 -0.19
N VAL A 90 14.25 2.70 -1.20
CA VAL A 90 15.19 3.41 -2.06
C VAL A 90 15.99 4.44 -1.26
N ASP A 91 17.31 4.42 -1.43
CA ASP A 91 18.21 5.40 -0.83
C ASP A 91 18.27 6.67 -1.69
N LEU A 92 17.64 7.74 -1.22
CA LEU A 92 17.66 9.04 -1.87
C LEU A 92 18.80 9.95 -1.40
N LEU A 93 19.64 9.54 -0.45
CA LEU A 93 20.60 10.45 0.20
C LEU A 93 21.56 11.15 -0.78
N GLY A 94 21.97 12.36 -0.43
CA GLY A 94 22.91 13.17 -1.19
C GLY A 94 22.26 14.03 -2.28
N ILE A 95 23.12 14.45 -3.22
CA ILE A 95 22.82 15.52 -4.15
C ILE A 95 22.26 14.99 -5.48
N TRP A 96 21.10 15.52 -5.85
CA TRP A 96 20.40 15.25 -7.09
C TRP A 96 20.28 16.52 -7.93
N ASP A 97 20.62 16.42 -9.21
CA ASP A 97 20.28 17.43 -10.21
C ASP A 97 18.89 17.12 -10.77
N VAL A 98 17.92 17.95 -10.41
CA VAL A 98 16.51 17.84 -10.77
C VAL A 98 16.23 18.74 -11.95
N GLN A 99 15.87 18.14 -13.08
CA GLN A 99 15.56 18.83 -14.31
C GLN A 99 14.08 18.68 -14.64
N ARG A 100 13.48 19.77 -15.11
CA ARG A 100 12.09 19.82 -15.58
C ARG A 100 12.03 20.56 -16.89
N LYS A 101 11.30 20.01 -17.86
CA LYS A 101 10.93 20.75 -19.06
C LYS A 101 9.68 21.58 -18.78
N SER A 102 9.83 22.89 -18.77
CA SER A 102 8.72 23.84 -18.67
C SER A 102 7.85 23.79 -19.93
N SER A 103 6.62 24.31 -19.83
CA SER A 103 5.65 24.35 -20.93
C SER A 103 6.11 25.18 -22.12
N ASP A 104 7.04 26.13 -21.91
CA ASP A 104 7.68 26.94 -22.94
C ASP A 104 8.89 26.24 -23.61
N GLY A 105 9.17 24.99 -23.22
CA GLY A 105 10.24 24.18 -23.77
C GLY A 105 11.61 24.44 -23.14
N ARG A 106 11.73 25.39 -22.21
CA ARG A 106 12.97 25.61 -21.44
C ARG A 106 13.18 24.48 -20.44
N ILE A 107 14.45 24.19 -20.17
CA ILE A 107 14.84 23.26 -19.11
C ILE A 107 15.12 24.10 -17.86
N GLU A 108 14.36 23.83 -16.82
CA GLU A 108 14.62 24.33 -15.47
C GLU A 108 15.45 23.28 -14.74
N SER A 109 16.59 23.68 -14.18
CA SER A 109 17.42 22.82 -13.34
C SER A 109 17.45 23.35 -11.90
N ALA A 110 17.42 22.41 -10.95
CA ALA A 110 17.41 22.67 -9.53
C ALA A 110 18.22 21.57 -8.83
N GLN A 111 19.05 21.96 -7.87
CA GLN A 111 19.79 20.98 -7.06
C GLN A 111 19.01 20.68 -5.79
N TRP A 112 18.71 19.40 -5.55
CA TRP A 112 18.10 18.93 -4.31
C TRP A 112 19.13 18.11 -3.54
N ASP A 113 19.17 18.27 -2.21
CA ASP A 113 20.09 17.54 -1.35
C ASP A 113 19.31 16.83 -0.24
N PHE A 114 19.21 15.50 -0.32
CA PHE A 114 18.53 14.68 0.67
C PHE A 114 19.52 14.34 1.79
N ILE A 115 19.32 14.94 2.95
CA ILE A 115 20.34 14.96 4.02
C ILE A 115 20.23 13.74 4.91
N ASP A 116 19.00 13.35 5.24
CA ASP A 116 18.66 12.24 6.11
C ASP A 116 17.32 11.65 5.67
N ALA A 117 16.71 10.79 6.48
CA ALA A 117 15.52 10.02 6.10
C ALA A 117 14.23 10.85 5.91
N ASP A 118 14.18 12.09 6.40
CA ASP A 118 12.97 12.93 6.32
C ASP A 118 13.23 14.37 5.87
N THR A 119 14.49 14.79 5.74
CA THR A 119 14.87 16.16 5.39
C THR A 119 15.55 16.25 4.03
N VAL A 120 15.02 17.14 3.19
CA VAL A 120 15.60 17.51 1.89
C VAL A 120 15.78 19.02 1.81
N GLN A 121 16.94 19.47 1.32
CA GLN A 121 17.17 20.85 0.96
C GLN A 121 16.80 21.08 -0.50
N VAL A 122 15.83 21.97 -0.73
CA VAL A 122 15.39 22.39 -2.06
C VAL A 122 15.66 23.88 -2.26
N PRO A 123 15.84 24.36 -3.50
CA PRO A 123 16.04 25.78 -3.76
C PRO A 123 14.85 26.61 -3.26
N ARG A 124 15.14 27.78 -2.68
CA ARG A 124 14.10 28.70 -2.23
C ARG A 124 13.34 29.25 -3.44
N PRO A 125 12.03 29.43 -3.33
CA PRO A 125 11.23 30.04 -4.40
C PRO A 125 11.64 31.50 -4.66
N ASP A 126 12.10 32.21 -3.63
CA ASP A 126 12.44 33.64 -3.72
C ASP A 126 13.87 33.90 -4.20
N ASP A 127 14.76 32.93 -4.02
CA ASP A 127 16.20 33.06 -4.30
C ASP A 127 16.79 31.67 -4.56
N GLY A 128 16.84 31.28 -5.85
CA GLY A 128 17.33 29.98 -6.28
C GLY A 128 18.81 29.70 -5.94
N SER A 129 19.56 30.71 -5.49
CA SER A 129 20.93 30.52 -4.99
C SER A 129 20.99 30.00 -3.55
N LYS A 130 19.86 30.02 -2.84
CA LYS A 130 19.73 29.55 -1.45
C LYS A 130 18.84 28.33 -1.40
N SER A 131 19.18 27.41 -0.51
CA SER A 131 18.31 26.28 -0.16
C SER A 131 17.42 26.60 1.05
N MET A 132 16.36 25.82 1.20
CA MET A 132 15.61 25.71 2.45
C MET A 132 15.34 24.23 2.77
N PRO A 133 15.43 23.83 4.05
CA PRO A 133 15.04 22.50 4.46
C PRO A 133 13.53 22.33 4.31
N GLN A 134 13.14 21.18 3.80
CA GLN A 134 11.76 20.73 3.65
C GLN A 134 11.69 19.27 4.07
N TRP A 135 10.52 18.85 4.55
CA TRP A 135 10.31 17.45 4.84
C TRP A 135 10.00 16.67 3.54
N TYR A 136 10.36 15.39 3.51
CA TYR A 136 9.95 14.46 2.48
C TYR A 136 9.55 13.10 3.06
N LEU A 137 8.82 12.31 2.29
CA LEU A 137 8.40 10.96 2.64
C LEU A 137 8.47 10.07 1.41
N VAL A 138 9.02 8.87 1.57
CA VAL A 138 9.08 7.83 0.53
C VAL A 138 8.12 6.70 0.88
N ALA A 139 7.39 6.23 -0.11
CA ALA A 139 6.59 5.02 -0.06
C ALA A 139 6.72 4.27 -1.38
N ALA A 140 6.31 3.00 -1.41
CA ALA A 140 6.36 2.18 -2.62
C ALA A 140 5.67 2.88 -3.81
N GLY A 141 6.48 3.30 -4.79
CA GLY A 141 6.06 4.02 -5.99
C GLY A 141 5.62 5.49 -5.79
N SER A 142 5.94 6.12 -4.65
CA SER A 142 5.56 7.51 -4.39
C SER A 142 6.57 8.24 -3.51
N VAL A 143 6.78 9.52 -3.82
CA VAL A 143 7.53 10.45 -2.98
C VAL A 143 6.67 11.67 -2.72
N VAL A 144 6.65 12.15 -1.48
CA VAL A 144 6.05 13.44 -1.12
C VAL A 144 7.17 14.38 -0.72
N VAL A 145 7.23 15.56 -1.33
CA VAL A 145 8.24 16.60 -1.00
C VAL A 145 7.51 17.90 -0.69
N SER A 146 7.74 18.49 0.48
CA SER A 146 7.08 19.73 0.90
C SER A 146 5.55 19.69 0.73
N GLY A 147 4.94 18.53 1.03
CA GLY A 147 3.50 18.30 0.90
C GLY A 147 2.98 18.05 -0.52
N LYS A 148 3.84 18.05 -1.55
CA LYS A 148 3.46 17.75 -2.93
C LYS A 148 3.68 16.26 -3.22
N PRO A 149 2.62 15.50 -3.58
CA PRO A 149 2.75 14.08 -3.89
C PRO A 149 3.18 13.86 -5.34
N TYR A 150 4.11 12.93 -5.52
CA TYR A 150 4.60 12.47 -6.80
C TYR A 150 4.44 10.94 -6.90
N VAL A 151 4.07 10.47 -8.08
CA VAL A 151 4.37 9.09 -8.48
C VAL A 151 5.86 9.05 -8.82
N ALA A 152 6.59 8.14 -8.20
CA ALA A 152 8.03 8.06 -8.33
C ALA A 152 8.44 6.74 -8.98
N ALA A 153 9.32 6.83 -9.98
CA ALA A 153 9.84 5.71 -10.72
C ALA A 153 11.33 5.89 -11.00
N GLU A 154 12.06 4.80 -11.16
CA GLU A 154 13.42 4.76 -11.65
C GLU A 154 13.45 4.38 -13.13
N THR A 155 14.42 4.95 -13.84
CA THR A 155 14.81 4.48 -15.16
C THR A 155 15.93 3.45 -15.07
N LYS A 156 16.28 2.80 -16.19
CA LYS A 156 17.41 1.85 -16.24
C LYS A 156 18.77 2.50 -15.95
N GLY A 157 18.89 3.82 -16.05
CA GLY A 157 20.10 4.58 -15.80
C GLY A 157 20.18 5.18 -14.39
N ASP A 158 19.52 4.58 -13.39
CA ASP A 158 19.46 5.03 -11.99
C ASP A 158 18.99 6.49 -11.83
N SER A 159 18.17 6.96 -12.76
CA SER A 159 17.56 8.29 -12.69
C SER A 159 16.19 8.18 -12.03
N LEU A 160 15.92 9.08 -11.09
CA LEU A 160 14.65 9.16 -10.40
C LEU A 160 13.70 10.09 -11.16
N VAL A 161 12.54 9.57 -11.57
CA VAL A 161 11.48 10.31 -12.27
C VAL A 161 10.36 10.61 -11.29
N LEU A 162 10.08 11.89 -11.08
CA LEU A 162 9.02 12.40 -10.20
C LEU A 162 7.87 12.96 -11.04
N ILE A 163 6.71 12.30 -10.99
CA ILE A 163 5.56 12.59 -11.85
C ILE A 163 4.43 13.19 -11.01
N PRO A 164 4.05 14.46 -11.23
CA PRO A 164 2.88 15.04 -10.59
C PRO A 164 1.61 14.28 -10.98
N THR A 165 0.80 13.90 -9.99
CA THR A 165 -0.41 13.08 -10.22
C THR A 165 -1.44 13.75 -11.15
N ASP A 166 -1.52 15.09 -11.12
CA ASP A 166 -2.53 15.85 -11.85
C ASP A 166 -2.06 16.28 -13.25
N GLN A 167 -0.74 16.30 -13.48
CA GLN A 167 -0.13 16.77 -14.73
C GLN A 167 1.09 15.90 -15.09
N PRO A 168 0.88 14.66 -15.59
CA PRO A 168 1.96 13.70 -15.78
C PRO A 168 3.06 14.18 -16.73
N LEU A 169 2.73 15.00 -17.72
CA LEU A 169 3.69 15.53 -18.70
C LEU A 169 4.65 16.60 -18.15
N ASN A 170 4.36 17.11 -16.93
CA ASN A 170 5.18 18.07 -16.18
C ASN A 170 6.10 17.35 -15.17
N PHE A 171 6.52 16.13 -15.49
CA PHE A 171 7.43 15.34 -14.68
C PHE A 171 8.82 15.99 -14.57
N MET A 172 9.54 15.58 -13.52
CA MET A 172 10.92 15.96 -13.25
C MET A 172 11.79 14.71 -13.35
N VAL A 173 13.01 14.86 -13.86
CA VAL A 173 14.03 13.82 -13.88
C VAL A 173 15.15 14.28 -12.97
N ALA A 174 15.44 13.47 -11.95
CA ALA A 174 16.49 13.70 -10.98
C ALA A 174 17.62 12.70 -11.24
N THR A 175 18.81 13.22 -11.45
CA THR A 175 20.03 12.41 -11.64
C THR A 175 20.95 12.62 -10.46
N ARG A 176 21.51 11.53 -9.91
CA ARG A 176 22.50 11.66 -8.84
C ARG A 176 23.78 12.20 -9.46
N LYS A 177 24.35 13.26 -8.89
CA LYS A 177 25.74 13.59 -9.21
C LYS A 177 26.59 12.47 -8.63
N ASN A 178 27.11 11.59 -9.47
CA ASN A 178 28.24 10.76 -9.09
C ASN A 178 29.42 11.71 -8.89
N GLY A 179 29.55 12.24 -7.67
CA GLY A 179 30.79 12.79 -7.20
C GLY A 179 31.74 11.61 -7.06
N GLU A 180 32.61 11.40 -8.06
CA GLU A 180 33.88 10.75 -7.74
C GLU A 180 34.57 11.62 -6.66
N PRO A 181 35.04 11.02 -5.55
CA PRO A 181 35.82 11.72 -4.54
C PRO A 181 37.17 12.23 -5.09
#